data_AF-A0A815SNT7-F1
#
_entry.id   AF-A0A815SNT7-F1
#
_cell.length_a   1.000
_cell.length_b   1.000
_cell.length_c   1.000
_cell.angle_alpha   90.00
_cell.angle_beta   90.00
_cell.angle_gamma   90.00
#
_symmetry.space_group_name_H-M   'P 1'
#
loop_
_entity.id
_entity.type
_entity.pdbx_description
1 polymer ?
#
loop_
_entity_poly.entity_id
_entity_poly.type
_entity_poly.pdbx_seq_one_letter_code
_entity_poly.pdbx_strand_id
1 'polypeptide(L)'
;MGNAAFTRPNSLKHIEWMWQSNANPWSESEPVEWSHYSDVENLIIEEAFSQKQPQVILDDYYIDFQENLQISNLGDPKQRPIKRVVREREDKDLRKERFMDVPVASTRPFSGQYGWTSPFVIEVRRDLGLQPYELPSKEKSIIPMLVEKAACGIIEEGKHIGKQQEADH
;
A
#
# COMPACT_ATOMS: atom_id res chain seq x y z
N MET A 1 -26.14 -42.22 10.61
CA MET A 1 -25.66 -40.95 11.19
C MET A 1 -24.39 -40.57 10.44
N GLY A 2 -24.50 -39.66 9.47
CA GLY A 2 -23.38 -39.23 8.63
C GLY A 2 -22.73 -37.98 9.23
N ASN A 3 -21.43 -38.06 9.52
CA ASN A 3 -20.63 -36.90 9.90
C ASN A 3 -20.45 -36.00 8.67
N ALA A 4 -21.08 -34.83 8.69
CA ALA A 4 -20.77 -33.76 7.76
C ALA A 4 -19.40 -33.19 8.12
N ALA A 5 -18.41 -33.47 7.29
CA ALA A 5 -17.12 -32.81 7.34
C ALA A 5 -17.35 -31.30 7.09
N PHE A 6 -17.09 -30.49 8.11
CA PHE A 6 -16.96 -29.04 7.95
C PHE A 6 -15.75 -28.79 7.04
N THR A 7 -15.99 -28.58 5.75
CA THR A 7 -15.01 -27.99 4.84
C THR A 7 -14.67 -26.61 5.37
N ARG A 8 -13.46 -26.45 5.93
CA ARG A 8 -12.91 -25.14 6.28
C ARG A 8 -12.93 -24.27 5.01
N PRO A 9 -13.52 -23.08 5.04
CA PRO A 9 -13.46 -22.17 3.90
C PRO A 9 -12.01 -21.81 3.61
N ASN A 10 -11.65 -21.74 2.32
CA ASN A 10 -10.35 -21.35 1.79
C ASN A 10 -9.50 -20.55 2.77
N SER A 11 -8.41 -21.13 3.28
CA SER A 11 -7.38 -20.37 3.96
C SER A 11 -6.85 -19.35 2.96
N LEU A 12 -7.23 -18.08 3.16
CA LEU A 12 -6.73 -16.98 2.34
C LEU A 12 -5.22 -16.92 2.58
N LYS A 13 -4.43 -17.41 1.64
CA LYS A 13 -2.97 -17.37 1.72
C LYS A 13 -2.51 -15.93 1.59
N HIS A 14 -1.64 -15.49 2.49
CA HIS A 14 -1.01 -14.17 2.43
C HIS A 14 0.37 -14.32 1.80
N ILE A 15 0.70 -13.49 0.82
CA ILE A 15 1.97 -13.53 0.11
C ILE A 15 2.77 -12.30 0.51
N GLU A 16 4.00 -12.54 0.99
CA GLU A 16 4.95 -11.50 1.36
C GLU A 16 6.24 -11.69 0.56
N TRP A 17 6.63 -10.64 -0.15
CA TRP A 17 7.95 -10.50 -0.73
C TRP A 17 8.88 -9.82 0.26
N MET A 18 10.13 -10.27 0.31
CA MET A 18 11.15 -9.77 1.21
C MET A 18 12.49 -9.66 0.49
N TRP A 19 13.34 -8.76 0.97
CA TRP A 19 14.70 -8.56 0.47
C TRP A 19 15.72 -8.63 1.63
N GLN A 20 16.94 -9.04 1.31
CA GLN A 20 17.99 -9.17 2.33
C GLN A 20 18.64 -7.81 2.63
N SER A 21 18.49 -7.35 3.88
CA SER A 21 18.79 -5.98 4.28
C SER A 21 20.16 -5.74 4.89
N ASN A 22 20.95 -6.80 5.10
CA ASN A 22 22.34 -6.71 5.54
C ASN A 22 23.16 -5.71 4.68
N ALA A 23 24.12 -5.03 5.29
CA ALA A 23 25.02 -4.13 4.57
C ALA A 23 25.78 -4.87 3.45
N ASN A 24 26.24 -6.09 3.76
CA ASN A 24 26.75 -7.06 2.80
C ASN A 24 25.86 -8.32 2.80
N PRO A 25 24.97 -8.51 1.80
CA PRO A 25 24.06 -9.64 1.77
C PRO A 25 24.75 -11.00 1.53
N TRP A 26 26.02 -11.02 1.13
CA TRP A 26 26.79 -12.25 0.90
C TRP A 26 27.76 -12.58 2.04
N SER A 27 27.72 -11.83 3.14
CA SER A 27 28.56 -12.13 4.30
C SER A 27 28.05 -13.37 5.03
N GLU A 28 28.92 -14.35 5.25
CA GLU A 28 28.62 -15.53 6.08
C GLU A 28 28.78 -15.25 7.58
N SER A 29 29.39 -14.12 7.95
CA SER A 29 29.70 -13.79 9.35
C SER A 29 28.55 -13.12 10.11
N GLU A 30 27.55 -12.60 9.39
CA GLU A 30 26.43 -11.86 9.97
C GLU A 30 25.14 -12.67 9.88
N PRO A 31 24.22 -12.53 10.86
CA PRO A 31 22.90 -13.13 10.75
C PRO A 31 22.15 -12.52 9.56
N VAL A 32 21.47 -13.38 8.79
CA VAL A 32 20.70 -12.95 7.63
C VAL A 32 19.46 -12.20 8.08
N GLU A 33 19.38 -10.92 7.71
CA GLU A 33 18.24 -10.04 8.00
C GLU A 33 17.38 -9.86 6.76
N TRP A 34 16.07 -10.00 6.93
CA TRP A 34 15.09 -9.85 5.86
C TRP A 34 14.14 -8.72 6.18
N SER A 35 14.02 -7.78 5.25
CA SER A 35 13.07 -6.67 5.30
C SER A 35 11.93 -6.87 4.32
N HIS A 36 10.78 -6.29 4.63
CA HIS A 36 9.59 -6.37 3.79
C HIS A 36 9.59 -5.24 2.76
N TYR A 37 9.02 -5.52 1.59
CA TYR A 37 8.60 -4.48 0.66
C TYR A 37 7.38 -3.73 1.21
N SER A 38 7.12 -2.51 0.68
CA SER A 38 5.88 -1.80 0.97
C SER A 38 4.67 -2.61 0.51
N ASP A 39 3.48 -2.33 1.05
CA ASP A 39 2.25 -3.04 0.64
C ASP A 39 2.00 -2.88 -0.88
N VAL A 40 2.30 -1.70 -1.44
CA VAL A 40 2.13 -1.39 -2.87
C VAL A 40 3.20 -2.09 -3.71
N GLU A 41 4.47 -1.99 -3.32
CA GLU A 41 5.56 -2.71 -3.98
C GLU A 41 5.29 -4.22 -3.99
N ASN A 42 4.82 -4.78 -2.87
CA ASN A 42 4.48 -6.20 -2.76
C ASN A 42 3.36 -6.61 -3.75
N LEU A 43 2.36 -5.74 -3.98
CA LEU A 43 1.31 -5.96 -4.98
C LEU A 43 1.88 -5.94 -6.40
N ILE A 44 2.68 -4.94 -6.73
CA ILE A 44 3.33 -4.79 -8.05
C ILE A 44 4.20 -6.01 -8.36
N ILE A 45 5.01 -6.44 -7.39
CA ILE A 45 5.91 -7.60 -7.53
C ILE A 45 5.11 -8.89 -7.72
N GLU A 46 4.09 -9.13 -6.89
CA GLU A 46 3.28 -10.34 -6.99
C GLU A 46 2.46 -10.38 -8.28
N GLU A 47 1.95 -9.24 -8.76
CA GLU A 47 1.27 -9.17 -10.04
C GLU A 47 2.23 -9.56 -11.19
N ALA A 48 3.40 -8.93 -11.27
CA ALA A 48 4.38 -9.24 -12.31
C ALA A 48 4.83 -10.71 -12.27
N PHE A 49 5.04 -11.26 -11.07
CA PHE A 49 5.35 -12.67 -10.87
C PHE A 49 4.20 -13.59 -11.33
N SER A 50 2.95 -13.27 -11.00
CA SER A 50 1.78 -14.05 -11.40
C SER A 50 1.57 -14.06 -12.92
N GLN A 51 1.94 -12.97 -13.59
CA GLN A 51 1.95 -12.82 -15.04
C GLN A 51 3.16 -13.48 -15.71
N LYS A 52 4.06 -14.12 -14.94
CA LYS A 52 5.30 -14.77 -15.41
C LYS A 52 6.23 -13.81 -16.15
N GLN A 53 6.24 -12.54 -15.75
CA GLN A 53 7.22 -11.60 -16.25
C GLN A 53 8.62 -11.99 -15.71
N PRO A 54 9.70 -11.83 -16.50
CA PRO A 54 11.05 -12.17 -16.05
C PRO A 54 11.61 -11.17 -15.03
N GLN A 55 11.13 -9.92 -15.09
CA GLN A 55 11.57 -8.83 -14.23
C GLN A 55 10.41 -7.87 -13.95
N VAL A 56 10.54 -7.07 -12.90
CA VAL A 56 9.64 -5.95 -12.58
C VAL A 56 10.46 -4.71 -12.22
N ILE A 57 10.06 -3.57 -12.76
CA ILE A 57 10.74 -2.28 -12.52
C ILE A 57 9.97 -1.56 -11.40
N LEU A 58 10.69 -1.14 -10.37
CA LEU A 58 10.20 -0.29 -9.29
C LEU A 58 10.93 1.05 -9.37
N ASP A 59 10.59 1.98 -8.46
CA ASP A 59 11.13 3.35 -8.51
C ASP A 59 12.67 3.39 -8.40
N ASP A 60 13.22 2.82 -7.33
CA ASP A 60 14.65 2.93 -7.02
C ASP A 60 15.47 1.71 -7.50
N TYR A 61 14.81 0.63 -7.90
CA TYR A 61 15.44 -0.64 -8.25
C TYR A 61 14.55 -1.44 -9.20
N TYR A 62 15.10 -2.49 -9.80
CA TYR A 62 14.30 -3.52 -10.45
C TYR A 62 14.56 -4.87 -9.80
N ILE A 63 13.63 -5.80 -9.99
CA ILE A 63 13.74 -7.17 -9.53
C ILE A 63 13.85 -8.08 -10.74
N ASP A 64 14.85 -8.95 -10.71
CA ASP A 64 15.01 -10.08 -11.62
C ASP A 64 14.50 -11.35 -10.92
N PHE A 65 13.41 -11.93 -11.44
CA PHE A 65 12.81 -13.12 -10.88
C PHE A 65 13.55 -14.42 -11.25
N GLN A 66 14.39 -14.40 -12.29
CA GLN A 66 15.18 -15.57 -12.69
C GLN A 66 16.30 -15.80 -11.68
N GLU A 67 17.03 -14.74 -11.36
CA GLU A 67 18.13 -14.77 -10.39
C GLU A 67 17.67 -14.57 -8.93
N ASN A 68 16.41 -14.18 -8.72
CA ASN A 68 15.86 -13.77 -7.42
C ASN A 68 16.69 -12.66 -6.77
N LEU A 69 16.96 -11.61 -7.56
CA LEU A 69 17.76 -10.47 -7.14
C LEU A 69 16.99 -9.16 -7.33
N GLN A 70 17.10 -8.28 -6.34
CA GLN A 70 16.85 -6.86 -6.45
C GLN A 70 18.14 -6.16 -6.88
N ILE A 71 18.07 -5.27 -7.85
CA ILE A 71 19.22 -4.54 -8.41
C ILE A 71 18.91 -3.04 -8.43
N SER A 72 19.75 -2.26 -7.77
CA SER A 72 19.60 -0.79 -7.69
C SER A 72 19.71 -0.13 -9.06
N ASN A 73 18.79 0.81 -9.34
CA ASN A 73 18.84 1.67 -10.53
C ASN A 73 19.79 2.87 -10.32
N LEU A 74 20.13 3.17 -9.06
CA LEU A 74 20.85 4.38 -8.67
C LEU A 74 22.36 4.12 -8.61
N GLY A 75 23.06 4.20 -9.74
CA GLY A 75 24.52 4.44 -9.91
C GLY A 75 25.52 3.43 -9.31
N ASP A 76 25.24 2.88 -8.14
CA ASP A 76 25.94 1.79 -7.47
C ASP A 76 25.09 0.52 -7.64
N PRO A 77 25.55 -0.48 -8.41
CA PRO A 77 24.81 -1.71 -8.68
C PRO A 77 24.81 -2.62 -7.45
N LYS A 78 24.16 -2.17 -6.37
CA LYS A 78 23.89 -2.99 -5.20
C LYS A 78 22.85 -4.03 -5.58
N GLN A 79 23.25 -5.29 -5.44
CA GLN A 79 22.38 -6.43 -5.62
C GLN A 79 21.97 -6.97 -4.25
N ARG A 80 20.72 -7.42 -4.13
CA ARG A 80 20.20 -7.98 -2.89
C ARG A 80 19.33 -9.19 -3.21
N PRO A 81 19.56 -10.34 -2.57
CA PRO A 81 18.67 -11.48 -2.70
C PRO A 81 17.24 -11.13 -2.26
N ILE A 82 16.27 -11.69 -2.97
CA ILE A 82 14.86 -11.58 -2.65
C ILE A 82 14.24 -12.96 -2.41
N LYS A 83 13.11 -12.98 -1.70
CA LYS A 83 12.33 -14.21 -1.53
C LYS A 83 10.85 -13.92 -1.43
N ARG A 84 10.06 -14.91 -1.87
CA ARG A 84 8.62 -14.95 -1.74
C ARG A 84 8.23 -15.92 -0.62
N VAL A 85 7.43 -15.45 0.32
CA VAL A 85 6.93 -16.25 1.46
C VAL A 85 5.42 -16.35 1.37
N VAL A 86 4.90 -17.56 1.30
CA VAL A 86 3.46 -17.82 1.40
C VAL A 86 3.14 -18.20 2.83
N ARG A 87 2.36 -17.38 3.52
CA ARG A 87 1.90 -17.63 4.89
C ARG A 87 0.43 -18.01 4.88
N GLU A 88 0.07 -18.92 5.76
CA GLU A 88 -1.34 -19.11 6.12
C GLU A 88 -1.77 -17.89 6.94
N ARG A 89 -2.95 -17.35 6.65
CA ARG A 89 -3.52 -16.20 7.39
C ARG A 89 -4.07 -16.68 8.74
N GLU A 90 -3.20 -17.26 9.55
CA GLU A 90 -3.45 -17.45 10.97
C GLU A 90 -2.79 -16.28 11.70
N ASP A 91 -3.62 -15.39 12.23
CA ASP A 91 -3.34 -14.39 13.29
C ASP A 91 -2.12 -13.45 13.13
N LYS A 92 -2.07 -12.66 12.06
CA LYS A 92 -1.53 -11.30 12.21
C LYS A 92 -2.69 -10.39 12.57
N ASP A 93 -2.78 -10.05 13.85
CA ASP A 93 -3.71 -9.05 14.36
C ASP A 93 -3.62 -7.79 13.48
N LEU A 94 -4.71 -7.44 12.79
CA LEU A 94 -4.87 -6.11 12.21
C LEU A 94 -4.55 -5.11 13.32
N ARG A 95 -3.76 -4.04 13.04
CA ARG A 95 -3.37 -2.99 14.00
C ARG A 95 -4.45 -2.79 15.07
N LYS A 96 -4.27 -3.41 16.25
CA LYS A 96 -5.30 -3.37 17.32
C LYS A 96 -5.66 -1.93 17.66
N GLU A 97 -4.67 -1.04 17.55
CA GLU A 97 -4.78 0.41 17.68
C GLU A 97 -5.90 1.05 16.85
N ARG A 98 -6.24 0.52 15.66
CA ARG A 98 -7.35 1.01 14.83
C ARG A 98 -8.74 0.54 15.31
N PHE A 99 -8.77 -0.46 16.18
CA PHE A 99 -9.97 -1.06 16.77
C PHE A 99 -10.06 -0.82 18.28
N MET A 100 -9.06 -0.16 18.86
CA MET A 100 -9.20 0.46 20.18
C MET A 100 -10.17 1.61 19.99
N ASP A 101 -11.21 1.66 20.81
CA ASP A 101 -12.06 2.84 20.91
C ASP A 101 -11.13 4.03 21.20
N VAL A 102 -10.88 4.87 20.20
CA VAL A 102 -10.42 6.23 20.48
C VAL A 102 -11.49 6.76 21.42
N PRO A 103 -11.15 7.25 22.63
CA PRO A 103 -12.17 7.82 23.50
C PRO A 103 -12.66 9.10 22.83
N VAL A 104 -13.63 8.95 21.94
CA VAL A 104 -14.56 10.00 21.60
C VAL A 104 -15.25 10.25 22.91
N ALA A 105 -14.74 11.22 23.67
CA ALA A 105 -15.36 11.63 24.91
C ALA A 105 -16.84 11.82 24.59
N SER A 106 -17.72 11.04 25.22
CA SER A 106 -19.17 11.10 24.99
C SER A 106 -19.76 12.49 25.24
N THR A 107 -18.97 13.34 25.90
CA THR A 107 -19.22 14.74 26.22
C THR A 107 -18.78 15.74 25.14
N ARG A 108 -18.02 15.33 24.12
CA ARG A 108 -17.67 16.17 22.96
C ARG A 108 -18.55 15.79 21.77
N PRO A 109 -19.50 16.64 21.36
CA PRO A 109 -20.15 16.44 20.08
C PRO A 109 -19.08 16.50 18.98
N PHE A 110 -19.20 15.64 17.96
CA PHE A 110 -18.30 15.54 16.80
C PHE A 110 -18.10 16.87 16.05
N SER A 111 -18.90 17.89 16.37
CA SER A 111 -18.82 19.27 15.87
C SER A 111 -17.70 20.12 16.52
N GLY A 112 -16.98 19.61 17.52
CA GLY A 112 -16.17 20.45 18.42
C GLY A 112 -14.78 20.90 17.96
N GLN A 113 -14.18 20.31 16.92
CA GLN A 113 -12.83 20.73 16.48
C GLN A 113 -12.84 21.74 15.33
N TYR A 114 -13.89 21.75 14.50
CA TYR A 114 -13.86 22.43 13.20
C TYR A 114 -15.17 23.13 12.80
N GLY A 115 -16.20 23.17 13.67
CA GLY A 115 -17.50 23.78 13.35
C GLY A 115 -18.39 22.92 12.44
N TRP A 116 -19.41 23.52 11.81
CA TRP A 116 -20.39 22.82 10.95
C TRP A 116 -19.78 22.27 9.64
N THR A 117 -18.65 22.82 9.20
CA THR A 117 -17.94 22.37 7.99
C THR A 117 -16.45 22.34 8.26
N SER A 118 -15.84 21.18 8.02
CA SER A 118 -14.41 20.99 8.18
C SER A 118 -13.59 21.94 7.31
N PRO A 119 -12.53 22.61 7.81
CA PRO A 119 -11.59 23.40 7.02
C PRO A 119 -11.06 22.65 5.80
N PHE A 120 -10.84 21.34 5.92
CA PHE A 120 -10.43 20.49 4.80
C PHE A 120 -11.45 20.52 3.66
N VAL A 121 -12.75 20.49 3.97
CA VAL A 121 -13.82 20.58 2.96
C VAL A 121 -13.84 21.97 2.32
N ILE A 122 -13.58 23.02 3.11
CA ILE A 122 -13.51 24.40 2.59
C ILE A 122 -12.32 24.56 1.63
N GLU A 123 -11.17 24.03 2.00
CA GLU A 123 -9.92 24.08 1.24
C GLU A 123 -10.00 23.26 -0.04
N VAL A 124 -10.40 21.99 0.04
CA VAL A 124 -10.61 21.14 -1.15
C VAL A 124 -11.61 21.78 -2.10
N ARG A 125 -12.71 22.34 -1.58
CA ARG A 125 -13.69 23.05 -2.42
C ARG A 125 -13.06 24.24 -3.14
N ARG A 126 -12.24 25.04 -2.43
CA ARG A 126 -11.54 26.21 -2.98
C ARG A 126 -10.57 25.78 -4.07
N ASP A 127 -9.74 24.80 -3.80
CA ASP A 127 -8.67 24.36 -4.69
C ASP A 127 -9.23 23.68 -5.95
N LEU A 128 -10.38 23.01 -5.82
CA LEU A 128 -11.10 22.41 -6.95
C LEU A 128 -12.05 23.38 -7.68
N GLY A 129 -12.17 24.63 -7.20
CA GLY A 129 -13.02 25.66 -7.80
C GLY A 129 -14.53 25.40 -7.68
N LEU A 130 -14.94 24.62 -6.69
CA LEU A 130 -16.33 24.14 -6.54
C LEU A 130 -17.20 25.15 -5.77
N GLN A 131 -18.48 25.22 -6.13
CA GLN A 131 -19.49 25.92 -5.36
C GLN A 131 -20.06 25.01 -4.26
N PRO A 132 -20.60 25.56 -3.15
CA PRO A 132 -21.12 24.74 -2.05
C PRO A 132 -22.29 23.81 -2.45
N TYR A 133 -23.01 24.09 -3.53
CA TYR A 133 -24.08 23.23 -4.05
C TYR A 133 -23.58 22.12 -4.99
N GLU A 134 -22.33 22.21 -5.45
CA GLU A 134 -21.67 21.23 -6.33
C GLU A 134 -20.93 20.16 -5.52
N LEU A 135 -21.09 20.13 -4.20
CA LEU A 135 -20.49 19.11 -3.36
C LEU A 135 -21.14 17.74 -3.64
N PRO A 136 -20.39 16.62 -3.50
CA PRO A 136 -20.91 15.27 -3.72
C PRO A 136 -22.17 14.88 -2.94
N SER A 137 -22.39 15.54 -1.79
CA SER A 137 -23.57 15.36 -0.95
C SER A 137 -24.84 15.93 -1.58
N LYS A 138 -24.71 16.81 -2.57
CA LYS A 138 -25.78 17.50 -3.29
C LYS A 138 -25.82 17.10 -4.76
N GLU A 139 -24.67 16.99 -5.40
CA GLU A 139 -24.52 16.63 -6.80
C GLU A 139 -23.63 15.40 -6.96
N LYS A 140 -24.25 14.22 -7.13
CA LYS A 140 -23.50 12.96 -7.26
C LYS A 140 -22.78 12.81 -8.60
N SER A 141 -23.21 13.53 -9.63
CA SER A 141 -22.59 13.52 -10.98
C SER A 141 -21.14 14.02 -10.97
N ILE A 142 -20.75 14.79 -9.95
CA ILE A 142 -19.39 15.32 -9.83
C ILE A 142 -18.37 14.28 -9.32
N ILE A 143 -18.84 13.19 -8.71
CA ILE A 143 -18.00 12.21 -8.03
C ILE A 143 -16.91 11.64 -8.96
N PRO A 144 -17.20 11.21 -10.21
CA PRO A 144 -16.17 10.70 -11.10
C PRO A 144 -15.03 11.71 -11.33
N MET A 145 -15.35 12.98 -11.57
CA MET A 145 -14.35 14.04 -11.75
C MET A 145 -13.50 14.26 -10.50
N LEU A 146 -14.09 14.20 -9.30
CA LEU A 146 -13.33 14.32 -8.05
C LEU A 146 -12.38 13.14 -7.84
N VAL A 147 -12.83 11.92 -8.16
CA VAL A 147 -12.01 10.71 -8.08
C VAL A 147 -10.84 10.82 -9.05
N GLU A 148 -11.09 11.24 -10.29
CA GLU A 148 -10.03 11.46 -11.28
C GLU A 148 -9.03 12.52 -10.82
N LYS A 149 -9.48 13.69 -10.34
CA LYS A 149 -8.59 14.74 -9.84
C LYS A 149 -7.78 14.28 -8.63
N ALA A 150 -8.38 13.50 -7.73
CA ALA A 150 -7.67 12.92 -6.59
C ALA A 150 -6.60 11.92 -7.04
N ALA A 151 -6.92 11.04 -8.00
CA ALA A 151 -5.96 10.11 -8.58
C ALA A 151 -4.80 10.86 -9.26
N CYS A 152 -5.09 11.89 -10.06
CA CYS A 152 -4.05 12.74 -10.65
C CYS A 152 -3.15 13.38 -9.59
N GLY A 153 -3.72 13.91 -8.50
CA GLY A 153 -2.94 14.49 -7.40
C GLY A 153 -2.02 13.48 -6.72
N ILE A 154 -2.49 12.24 -6.52
CA ILE A 154 -1.66 11.15 -5.98
C ILE A 154 -0.48 10.83 -6.91
N ILE A 155 -0.74 10.73 -8.22
CA ILE A 155 0.28 10.48 -9.24
C ILE A 155 1.31 11.63 -9.30
N GLU A 156 0.85 12.88 -9.26
CA GLU A 156 1.71 14.06 -9.27
C GLU A 156 2.61 14.13 -8.04
N GLU A 157 2.05 13.87 -6.85
CA GLU A 157 2.83 13.80 -5.61
C GLU A 157 3.84 12.64 -5.65
N GLY A 158 3.42 11.47 -6.14
CA GLY A 158 4.30 10.32 -6.35
C GLY A 158 5.51 10.68 -7.21
N LYS A 159 5.30 11.38 -8.34
CA LYS A 159 6.39 11.91 -9.16
C LYS A 159 7.29 12.89 -8.40
N HIS A 160 6.70 13.76 -7.60
CA HIS A 160 7.45 14.75 -6.81
C HIS A 160 8.41 14.09 -5.80
N ILE A 161 7.97 13.01 -5.15
CA ILE A 161 8.76 12.29 -4.14
C ILE A 161 9.60 11.13 -4.70
N GLY A 162 9.60 10.92 -6.01
CA GLY A 162 10.33 9.82 -6.67
C GLY A 162 9.69 8.44 -6.47
N LYS A 163 8.39 8.38 -6.20
CA LYS A 163 7.57 7.17 -6.04
C LYS A 163 6.51 7.05 -7.13
N GLN A 164 6.93 7.16 -8.38
CA GLN A 164 6.01 7.21 -9.52
C GLN A 164 5.35 5.85 -9.78
N GLN A 165 6.11 4.75 -9.77
CA GLN A 165 5.58 3.41 -10.01
C GLN A 165 4.57 3.01 -8.93
N GLU A 166 4.84 3.36 -7.67
CA GLU A 166 3.87 3.14 -6.59
C GLU A 166 2.59 3.98 -6.76
N ALA A 167 2.70 5.20 -7.29
CA ALA A 167 1.54 6.10 -7.44
C ALA A 167 0.70 5.83 -8.70
N ASP A 168 1.30 5.27 -9.75
CA ASP A 168 0.63 4.90 -11.00
C ASP A 168 -0.16 3.56 -10.88
N HIS A 169 0.05 2.78 -9.81
CA HIS A 169 -0.56 1.46 -9.56
C HIS A 169 -1.83 1.53 -8.71
#